data_AF-A0A3S0HXW2-F1
#
_entry.id   AF-A0A3S0HXW2-F1
#
_cell.length_a   1.000
_cell.length_b   1.000
_cell.length_c   1.000
_cell.angle_alpha   90.00
_cell.angle_beta   90.00
_cell.angle_gamma   90.00
#
_symmetry.space_group_name_H-M   'P 1'
#
loop_
_entity.id
_entity.type
_entity.pdbx_description
1 polymer ?
#
loop_
_entity_poly.entity_id
_entity_poly.type
_entity_poly.pdbx_seq_one_letter_code
_entity_poly.pdbx_strand_id
1 'polypeptide(L)'
;MNAIDNLEGVFRRLGEDALCVSPGGVEASCTVLQAGTPLEFPGLVLPVDGVSFDLLRHQATPTVGGSLRVGANHFLIDTPPIPFPIAADPQALRWRLMIGWGQAATLRSVDDSGSPPRGSAWSVASGAEAGVVTLSIAGTLASGRICPGDAFQVPGHPDAYVAAGTVVAVGGVFTAIPLDRPLAAAVAAGTEVMASWVRDQPVRALPITDAAGLAGSVVKGATRWLVLGGSLRHRPKAGDRLTTEDGSVELSRIATHRSGTTVVAWDLQAT
;
A
#
# COMPACT_ATOMS: atom_id res chain seq x y z
N MET A 1 27.21 29.98 -8.80
CA MET A 1 25.76 29.87 -8.56
C MET A 1 25.50 28.42 -8.17
N ASN A 2 25.08 28.16 -6.93
CA ASN A 2 24.96 26.79 -6.42
C ASN A 2 23.75 26.11 -7.11
N ALA A 3 23.76 24.77 -7.22
CA ALA A 3 22.68 24.00 -7.83
C ALA A 3 21.32 24.26 -7.14
N ILE A 4 21.34 24.53 -5.83
CA ILE A 4 20.18 24.95 -5.03
C ILE A 4 19.60 26.27 -5.57
N ASP A 5 20.43 27.32 -5.69
CA ASP A 5 19.99 28.65 -6.14
C ASP A 5 19.34 28.61 -7.53
N ASN A 6 19.88 27.77 -8.41
CA ASN A 6 19.32 27.56 -9.76
C ASN A 6 17.96 26.89 -9.72
N LEU A 7 17.82 25.83 -8.91
CA LEU A 7 16.59 25.06 -8.81
C LEU A 7 15.48 25.90 -8.15
N GLU A 8 15.80 26.61 -7.06
CA GLU A 8 14.88 27.58 -6.44
C GLU A 8 14.46 28.67 -7.42
N GLY A 9 15.38 29.15 -8.25
CA GLY A 9 15.08 30.11 -9.30
C GLY A 9 14.09 29.56 -10.34
N VAL A 10 14.20 28.28 -10.71
CA VAL A 10 13.26 27.61 -11.61
C VAL A 10 11.88 27.49 -10.96
N PHE A 11 11.81 26.95 -9.74
CA PHE A 11 10.55 26.81 -9.00
C PHE A 11 9.86 28.15 -8.80
N ARG A 12 10.60 29.20 -8.43
CA ARG A 12 10.04 30.55 -8.26
C ARG A 12 9.49 31.16 -9.55
N ARG A 13 10.06 30.81 -10.71
CA ARG A 13 9.67 31.39 -12.01
C ARG A 13 8.55 30.64 -12.70
N LEU A 14 8.54 29.31 -12.58
CA LEU A 14 7.67 28.43 -13.35
C LEU A 14 6.66 27.69 -12.48
N GLY A 15 6.86 27.69 -11.16
CA GLY A 15 6.02 26.96 -10.22
C GLY A 15 4.82 27.75 -9.75
N GLU A 16 3.89 27.01 -9.16
CA GLU A 16 2.67 27.53 -8.55
C GLU A 16 2.80 27.46 -7.03
N ASP A 17 2.26 28.47 -6.35
CA ASP A 17 2.14 28.45 -4.90
C ASP A 17 1.17 27.36 -4.47
N ALA A 18 1.59 26.58 -3.48
CA ALA A 18 0.86 25.43 -2.99
C ALA A 18 0.98 25.31 -1.47
N LEU A 19 0.03 24.57 -0.91
CA LEU A 19 -0.02 24.25 0.50
C LEU A 19 0.00 22.74 0.69
N CYS A 20 1.06 22.23 1.31
CA CYS A 20 1.15 20.83 1.70
C CYS A 20 0.64 20.67 3.13
N VAL A 21 -0.36 19.82 3.32
CA VAL A 21 -0.99 19.56 4.64
C VAL A 21 -0.70 18.12 5.03
N SER A 22 -0.04 17.93 6.17
CA SER A 22 0.22 16.58 6.72
C SER A 22 -1.06 15.92 7.25
N PRO A 23 -1.07 14.59 7.47
CA PRO A 23 -2.22 13.89 8.08
C PRO A 23 -2.64 14.47 9.44
N GLY A 24 -1.70 15.06 10.20
CA GLY A 24 -1.96 15.71 11.48
C GLY A 24 -2.42 17.17 11.37
N GLY A 25 -2.64 17.69 10.16
CA GLY A 25 -3.10 19.06 9.92
C GLY A 25 -1.99 20.13 9.92
N VAL A 26 -0.71 19.76 10.06
CA VAL A 26 0.40 20.71 9.93
C VAL A 26 0.51 21.15 8.47
N GLU A 27 0.44 22.46 8.24
CA GLU A 27 0.51 23.07 6.92
C GLU A 27 1.92 23.62 6.65
N ALA A 28 2.39 23.45 5.41
CA ALA A 28 3.65 24.00 4.92
C ALA A 28 3.45 24.62 3.54
N SER A 29 3.75 25.92 3.42
CA SER A 29 3.76 26.61 2.13
C SER A 29 4.92 26.10 1.28
N CYS A 30 4.65 25.83 0.02
CA CYS A 30 5.64 25.34 -0.92
C CYS A 30 5.35 25.86 -2.34
N THR A 31 6.31 25.68 -3.23
CA THR A 31 6.13 25.94 -4.65
C THR A 31 6.22 24.60 -5.39
N VAL A 32 5.28 24.33 -6.29
CA VAL A 32 5.22 23.08 -7.04
C VAL A 32 5.34 23.32 -8.53
N LEU A 33 5.88 22.35 -9.25
CA LEU A 33 5.85 22.30 -10.71
C LEU A 33 5.02 21.10 -11.14
N GLN A 34 4.09 21.29 -12.07
CA GLN A 34 3.40 20.15 -12.67
C GLN A 34 4.43 19.30 -13.44
N ALA A 35 4.54 18.03 -13.07
CA ALA A 35 5.47 17.09 -13.69
C ALA A 35 4.86 16.58 -15.01
N GLY A 36 5.59 16.75 -16.11
CA GLY A 36 5.19 16.25 -17.43
C GLY A 36 6.12 15.19 -18.02
N THR A 37 7.22 14.87 -17.34
CA THR A 37 8.26 13.96 -17.83
C THR A 37 8.37 12.72 -16.95
N PRO A 38 8.54 11.51 -17.49
CA PRO A 38 8.80 10.30 -16.69
C PRO A 38 10.02 10.43 -15.76
N LEU A 39 10.05 9.68 -14.67
CA LEU A 39 11.28 9.50 -13.89
C LEU A 39 12.05 8.30 -14.43
N GLU A 40 13.31 8.51 -14.79
CA GLU A 40 14.19 7.46 -15.28
C GLU A 40 15.18 7.01 -14.19
N PHE A 41 15.11 5.75 -13.81
CA PHE A 41 16.06 5.05 -12.95
C PHE A 41 16.77 3.97 -13.78
N PRO A 42 17.94 3.49 -13.34
CA PRO A 42 18.60 2.37 -14.01
C PRO A 42 17.67 1.16 -14.19
N GLY A 43 17.34 0.87 -15.45
CA GLY A 43 16.44 -0.23 -15.83
C GLY A 43 14.98 -0.05 -15.40
N LEU A 44 14.52 1.17 -15.14
CA LEU A 44 13.12 1.49 -14.84
C LEU A 44 12.75 2.89 -15.32
N VAL A 45 11.68 2.98 -16.10
CA VAL A 45 11.00 4.24 -16.40
C VAL A 45 9.70 4.26 -15.64
N LEU A 46 9.55 5.18 -14.69
CA LEU A 46 8.28 5.42 -14.02
C LEU A 46 7.47 6.44 -14.85
N PRO A 47 6.39 6.01 -15.53
CA PRO A 47 5.57 6.93 -16.29
C PRO A 47 4.89 7.93 -15.36
N VAL A 48 4.71 9.14 -15.85
CA VAL A 48 3.76 10.07 -15.25
C VAL A 48 2.38 9.64 -15.68
N ASP A 49 1.64 9.04 -14.77
CA ASP A 49 0.23 8.73 -14.94
C ASP A 49 -0.56 9.59 -13.94
N GLY A 50 -1.72 10.09 -14.37
CA GLY A 50 -2.52 11.03 -13.58
C GLY A 50 -1.88 12.41 -13.37
N VAL A 51 -2.14 13.01 -12.21
CA VAL A 51 -1.64 14.34 -11.83
C VAL A 51 -0.36 14.17 -11.03
N SER A 52 0.74 14.81 -11.43
CA SER A 52 2.01 14.70 -10.70
C SER A 52 2.64 16.07 -10.50
N PHE A 53 3.34 16.22 -9.38
CA PHE A 53 3.99 17.48 -9.01
C PHE A 53 5.42 17.24 -8.52
N ASP A 54 6.33 18.10 -8.93
CA ASP A 54 7.66 18.22 -8.32
C ASP A 54 7.62 19.30 -7.25
N LEU A 55 8.36 19.08 -6.15
CA LEU A 55 8.52 20.07 -5.08
C LEU A 55 9.93 20.03 -4.48
N LEU A 56 10.32 21.12 -3.81
CA LEU A 56 11.57 21.21 -3.08
C LEU A 56 11.45 20.62 -1.68
N ARG A 57 12.39 19.74 -1.31
CA ARG A 57 12.36 19.01 -0.03
C ARG A 57 12.40 19.90 1.19
N HIS A 58 13.11 21.03 1.11
CA HIS A 58 13.26 21.92 2.25
C HIS A 58 12.00 22.76 2.51
N GLN A 59 11.08 22.86 1.53
CA GLN A 59 9.85 23.64 1.66
C GLN A 59 8.74 22.82 2.32
N ALA A 60 8.65 21.53 1.98
CA ALA A 60 7.65 20.63 2.55
C ALA A 60 8.14 19.18 2.58
N THR A 61 7.60 18.42 3.54
CA THR A 61 7.77 16.96 3.62
C THR A 61 6.40 16.30 3.45
N PRO A 62 5.99 16.01 2.21
CA PRO A 62 4.68 15.41 1.96
C PRO A 62 4.63 14.00 2.53
N THR A 63 3.48 13.60 3.05
CA THR A 63 3.29 12.33 3.73
C THR A 63 1.99 11.68 3.27
N VAL A 64 1.98 10.35 3.13
CA VAL A 64 0.77 9.58 2.78
C VAL A 64 -0.34 9.87 3.79
N GLY A 65 -1.57 10.06 3.29
CA GLY A 65 -2.73 10.49 4.08
C GLY A 65 -2.83 12.01 4.27
N GLY A 66 -1.79 12.76 3.87
CA GLY A 66 -1.83 14.21 3.77
C GLY A 66 -2.47 14.66 2.45
N SER A 67 -2.39 15.95 2.18
CA SER A 67 -2.90 16.53 0.95
C SER A 67 -2.04 17.67 0.41
N LEU A 68 -2.16 17.92 -0.89
CA LEU A 68 -1.57 19.05 -1.58
C LEU A 68 -2.71 19.92 -2.13
N ARG A 69 -2.65 21.23 -1.84
CA ARG A 69 -3.55 22.23 -2.42
C ARG A 69 -2.77 23.09 -3.41
N VAL A 70 -3.27 23.20 -4.63
CA VAL A 70 -2.69 24.04 -5.69
C VAL A 70 -3.82 24.88 -6.27
N GLY A 71 -3.80 26.19 -6.00
CA GLY A 71 -4.94 27.05 -6.28
C GLY A 71 -6.22 26.56 -5.58
N ALA A 72 -7.29 26.36 -6.34
CA ALA A 72 -8.57 25.85 -5.85
C ALA A 72 -8.63 24.31 -5.77
N ASN A 73 -7.64 23.61 -6.31
CA ASN A 73 -7.65 22.14 -6.40
C ASN A 73 -7.07 21.51 -5.14
N HIS A 74 -7.63 20.37 -4.75
CA HIS A 74 -7.21 19.59 -3.59
C HIS A 74 -6.90 18.16 -4.00
N PHE A 75 -5.68 17.72 -3.71
CA PHE A 75 -5.15 16.43 -4.10
C PHE A 75 -4.78 15.61 -2.86
N LEU A 76 -5.24 14.36 -2.78
CA LEU A 76 -4.85 13.43 -1.73
C LEU A 76 -3.46 12.85 -2.03
N ILE A 77 -2.58 12.82 -1.04
CA ILE A 77 -1.30 12.11 -1.15
C ILE A 77 -1.53 10.67 -0.73
N ASP A 78 -1.77 9.81 -1.71
CA ASP A 78 -2.06 8.38 -1.51
C ASP A 78 -0.84 7.48 -1.80
N THR A 79 0.19 8.02 -2.44
CA THR A 79 1.48 7.38 -2.64
C THR A 79 2.60 8.14 -1.92
N PRO A 80 3.64 7.43 -1.43
CA PRO A 80 4.81 8.08 -0.87
C PRO A 80 5.52 8.93 -1.93
N PRO A 81 6.08 10.10 -1.56
CA PRO A 81 6.87 10.90 -2.48
C PRO A 81 8.08 10.12 -3.01
N ILE A 82 8.32 10.22 -4.31
CA ILE A 82 9.43 9.55 -4.96
C ILE A 82 10.65 10.48 -4.96
N PRO A 83 11.82 10.02 -4.48
CA PRO A 83 13.05 10.79 -4.62
C PRO A 83 13.48 10.84 -6.09
N PHE A 84 14.02 11.98 -6.53
CA PHE A 84 14.62 12.05 -7.87
C PHE A 84 15.83 11.11 -8.02
N PRO A 85 16.14 10.66 -9.25
CA PRO A 85 17.36 9.91 -9.54
C PRO A 85 18.59 10.71 -9.11
N ILE A 86 19.51 10.09 -8.36
CA ILE A 86 20.73 10.75 -7.87
C ILE A 86 21.53 11.41 -9.00
N ALA A 87 21.53 10.82 -10.20
CA ALA A 87 22.21 11.40 -11.36
C ALA A 87 21.61 12.76 -11.79
N ALA A 88 20.31 12.96 -11.60
CA ALA A 88 19.59 14.19 -11.95
C ALA A 88 19.41 15.15 -10.76
N ASP A 89 19.60 14.67 -9.53
CA ASP A 89 19.47 15.44 -8.29
C ASP A 89 20.46 14.93 -7.22
N PRO A 90 21.77 15.19 -7.36
CA PRO A 90 22.80 14.63 -6.47
C PRO A 90 22.68 15.09 -5.02
N GLN A 91 22.10 16.27 -4.81
CA GLN A 91 21.87 16.88 -3.50
C GLN A 91 20.51 16.50 -2.91
N ALA A 92 19.74 15.64 -3.60
CA ALA A 92 18.42 15.18 -3.17
C ALA A 92 17.48 16.33 -2.77
N LEU A 93 17.43 17.37 -3.59
CA LEU A 93 16.68 18.60 -3.32
C LEU A 93 15.21 18.50 -3.70
N ARG A 94 14.80 17.47 -4.45
CA ARG A 94 13.44 17.32 -4.95
C ARG A 94 12.71 16.07 -4.47
N TRP A 95 11.40 16.21 -4.38
CA TRP A 95 10.44 15.12 -4.35
C TRP A 95 9.58 15.18 -5.61
N ARG A 96 9.12 14.02 -6.06
CA ARG A 96 7.98 13.90 -6.98
C ARG A 96 6.79 13.29 -6.25
N LEU A 97 5.64 13.94 -6.35
CA LEU A 97 4.35 13.44 -5.94
C LEU A 97 3.65 12.83 -7.15
N MET A 98 3.27 11.56 -7.02
CA MET A 98 2.59 10.77 -8.04
C MET A 98 1.12 10.62 -7.62
N ILE A 99 0.31 11.67 -7.78
CA ILE A 99 -1.07 11.70 -7.27
C ILE A 99 -1.95 10.79 -8.15
N GLY A 100 -2.57 9.78 -7.52
CA GLY A 100 -3.47 8.85 -8.22
C GLY A 100 -2.75 7.91 -9.19
N TRP A 101 -1.45 7.68 -8.99
CA TRP A 101 -0.66 6.76 -9.82
C TRP A 101 -1.00 5.30 -9.53
N GLY A 102 -1.21 4.51 -10.59
CA GLY A 102 -1.54 3.10 -10.50
C GLY A 102 -2.94 2.83 -9.94
N GLN A 103 -3.35 1.56 -9.99
CA GLN A 103 -4.64 1.13 -9.43
C GLN A 103 -4.51 0.73 -7.96
N ALA A 104 -5.63 0.79 -7.23
CA ALA A 104 -5.67 0.27 -5.86
C ALA A 104 -5.47 -1.23 -5.87
N ALA A 105 -4.62 -1.72 -4.96
CA ALA A 105 -4.35 -3.14 -4.83
C ALA A 105 -4.07 -3.50 -3.37
N THR A 106 -4.17 -4.78 -3.06
CA THR A 106 -3.80 -5.34 -1.77
C THR A 106 -2.66 -6.32 -1.97
N LEU A 107 -1.50 -6.00 -1.40
CA LEU A 107 -0.38 -6.93 -1.29
C LEU A 107 -0.51 -7.71 0.01
N ARG A 108 -0.61 -9.03 -0.09
CA ARG A 108 -0.75 -9.94 1.05
C ARG A 108 0.50 -10.78 1.23
N SER A 109 1.12 -10.67 2.41
CA SER A 109 2.34 -11.43 2.71
C SER A 109 2.07 -12.87 3.16
N VAL A 110 2.86 -13.81 2.65
CA VAL A 110 2.89 -15.20 3.11
C VAL A 110 4.13 -15.41 3.98
N ASP A 111 4.01 -15.36 5.30
CA ASP A 111 5.15 -15.61 6.19
C ASP A 111 5.38 -17.11 6.48
N ASP A 112 6.47 -17.41 7.17
CA ASP A 112 6.84 -18.79 7.55
C ASP A 112 5.86 -19.38 8.57
N SER A 113 4.97 -18.56 9.14
CA SER A 113 3.90 -19.02 10.01
C SER A 113 2.75 -19.65 9.21
N GLY A 114 2.76 -19.59 7.88
CA GLY A 114 1.83 -20.31 7.01
C GLY A 114 0.95 -19.39 6.17
N SER A 115 0.07 -20.00 5.39
CA SER A 115 -0.78 -19.26 4.45
C SER A 115 -1.76 -18.33 5.18
N PRO A 116 -1.87 -17.05 4.76
CA PRO A 116 -2.83 -16.10 5.33
C PRO A 116 -4.29 -16.57 5.12
N PRO A 117 -5.27 -16.05 5.88
CA PRO A 117 -6.67 -16.45 5.76
C PRO A 117 -7.19 -16.23 4.34
N ARG A 118 -7.72 -17.27 3.70
CA ARG A 118 -8.37 -17.22 2.38
C ARG A 118 -9.83 -17.59 2.54
N GLY A 119 -10.71 -16.97 1.77
CA GLY A 119 -12.15 -17.25 1.79
C GLY A 119 -12.95 -15.96 1.58
N SER A 120 -14.26 -16.09 1.63
CA SER A 120 -15.21 -14.96 1.51
C SER A 120 -16.46 -15.24 2.34
N ALA A 121 -17.37 -14.27 2.42
CA ALA A 121 -18.63 -14.37 3.18
C ALA A 121 -18.40 -14.83 4.63
N TRP A 122 -17.56 -14.09 5.35
CA TRP A 122 -17.19 -14.40 6.72
C TRP A 122 -18.38 -14.19 7.66
N SER A 123 -18.62 -15.16 8.53
CA SER A 123 -19.68 -15.08 9.53
C SER A 123 -19.30 -15.82 10.81
N VAL A 124 -19.98 -15.48 11.90
CA VAL A 124 -19.84 -16.19 13.17
C VAL A 124 -20.32 -17.63 13.00
N ALA A 125 -19.43 -18.60 13.20
CA ALA A 125 -19.72 -20.01 12.97
C ALA A 125 -20.68 -20.59 14.02
N SER A 126 -20.53 -20.15 15.27
CA SER A 126 -21.34 -20.56 16.42
C SER A 126 -21.60 -19.34 17.28
N GLY A 127 -22.86 -19.17 17.72
CA GLY A 127 -23.23 -18.07 18.60
C GLY A 127 -22.37 -18.03 19.86
N ALA A 128 -22.14 -16.83 20.36
CA ALA A 128 -21.22 -16.53 21.44
C ALA A 128 -21.88 -15.56 22.42
N GLU A 129 -21.83 -15.87 23.71
CA GLU A 129 -22.42 -15.01 24.75
C GLU A 129 -21.54 -13.79 25.05
N ALA A 130 -22.12 -12.77 25.69
CA ALA A 130 -21.35 -11.65 26.20
C ALA A 130 -20.28 -12.12 27.22
N GLY A 131 -19.12 -11.49 27.22
CA GLY A 131 -18.02 -11.79 28.15
C GLY A 131 -17.10 -12.93 27.73
N VAL A 132 -17.40 -13.68 26.67
CA VAL A 132 -16.48 -14.70 26.15
C VAL A 132 -15.27 -14.05 25.46
N VAL A 133 -14.11 -14.69 25.55
CA VAL A 133 -12.83 -14.22 25.00
C VAL A 133 -12.39 -14.98 23.75
N THR A 134 -13.30 -15.77 23.18
CA THR A 134 -13.05 -16.53 21.95
C THR A 134 -14.22 -16.42 21.01
N LEU A 135 -13.95 -16.34 19.70
CA LEU A 135 -14.97 -16.34 18.65
C LEU A 135 -14.64 -17.39 17.59
N SER A 136 -15.65 -18.07 17.05
CA SER A 136 -15.45 -18.97 15.90
C SER A 136 -16.00 -18.31 14.64
N ILE A 137 -15.21 -18.30 13.56
CA ILE A 137 -15.58 -17.67 12.29
C ILE A 137 -15.53 -18.70 11.17
N ALA A 138 -16.61 -18.77 10.38
CA ALA A 138 -16.72 -19.57 9.17
C ALA A 138 -16.60 -18.67 7.94
N GLY A 139 -16.20 -19.26 6.82
CA GLY A 139 -16.21 -18.58 5.53
C GLY A 139 -16.31 -19.58 4.39
N THR A 140 -16.74 -19.10 3.23
CA THR A 140 -16.77 -19.89 2.00
C THR A 140 -15.35 -20.25 1.61
N LEU A 141 -15.07 -21.56 1.54
CA LEU A 141 -13.73 -22.11 1.25
C LEU A 141 -12.64 -21.56 2.20
N ALA A 142 -13.00 -21.31 3.46
CA ALA A 142 -12.07 -20.76 4.43
C ALA A 142 -10.87 -21.70 4.63
N SER A 143 -9.68 -21.16 4.48
CA SER A 143 -8.41 -21.87 4.64
C SER A 143 -7.32 -20.91 5.12
N GLY A 144 -6.16 -21.45 5.50
CA GLY A 144 -5.04 -20.66 6.00
C GLY A 144 -5.13 -20.45 7.52
N ARG A 145 -4.53 -19.36 7.98
CA ARG A 145 -4.24 -19.12 9.39
C ARG A 145 -4.52 -17.68 9.79
N ILE A 146 -5.38 -17.48 10.79
CA ILE A 146 -5.54 -16.23 11.52
C ILE A 146 -4.33 -16.06 12.44
N CYS A 147 -3.82 -14.84 12.55
CA CYS A 147 -2.72 -14.48 13.42
C CYS A 147 -3.03 -13.28 14.32
N PRO A 148 -2.21 -13.09 15.38
CA PRO A 148 -2.33 -11.92 16.23
C PRO A 148 -2.30 -10.63 15.41
N GLY A 149 -3.27 -9.74 15.65
CA GLY A 149 -3.42 -8.48 14.92
C GLY A 149 -4.45 -8.52 13.78
N ASP A 150 -4.90 -9.70 13.33
CA ASP A 150 -6.07 -9.79 12.45
C ASP A 150 -7.31 -9.26 13.18
N ALA A 151 -8.18 -8.54 12.50
CA ALA A 151 -9.30 -7.85 13.11
C ALA A 151 -10.65 -8.27 12.51
N PHE A 152 -11.68 -8.31 13.36
CA PHE A 152 -13.04 -8.72 13.02
C PHE A 152 -14.02 -7.65 13.48
N GLN A 153 -14.64 -6.98 12.50
CA GLN A 153 -15.75 -6.07 12.76
C GLN A 153 -17.05 -6.88 12.76
N VAL A 154 -17.70 -6.91 13.92
CA VAL A 154 -19.00 -7.55 14.10
C VAL A 154 -20.07 -6.45 14.15
N PRO A 155 -21.16 -6.54 13.36
CA PRO A 155 -22.27 -5.60 13.43
C PRO A 155 -22.82 -5.44 14.84
N GLY A 156 -23.13 -4.21 15.24
CA GLY A 156 -23.61 -3.90 16.58
C GLY A 156 -22.52 -3.69 17.64
N HIS A 157 -21.24 -3.89 17.28
CA HIS A 157 -20.11 -3.54 18.13
C HIS A 157 -19.36 -2.33 17.55
N PRO A 158 -19.03 -1.31 18.35
CA PRO A 158 -18.42 -0.08 17.85
C PRO A 158 -16.99 -0.30 17.35
N ASP A 159 -16.24 -1.19 17.99
CA ASP A 159 -14.82 -1.42 17.73
C ASP A 159 -14.59 -2.85 17.25
N ALA A 160 -13.69 -3.02 16.27
CA ALA A 160 -13.26 -4.34 15.80
C ALA A 160 -12.53 -5.11 16.90
N TYR A 161 -12.81 -6.40 17.02
CA TYR A 161 -12.07 -7.31 17.89
C TYR A 161 -10.79 -7.76 17.19
N VAL A 162 -9.70 -7.87 17.93
CA VAL A 162 -8.41 -8.25 17.39
C VAL A 162 -8.08 -9.67 17.85
N ALA A 163 -7.65 -10.52 16.93
CA ALA A 163 -7.10 -11.82 17.27
C ALA A 163 -5.89 -11.63 18.17
N ALA A 164 -5.90 -12.27 19.33
CA ALA A 164 -4.76 -12.33 20.26
C ALA A 164 -3.90 -13.58 20.03
N GLY A 165 -4.40 -14.55 19.27
CA GLY A 165 -3.77 -15.84 19.04
C GLY A 165 -3.77 -16.27 17.58
N THR A 166 -3.18 -17.44 17.35
CA THR A 166 -3.12 -18.06 16.02
C THR A 166 -4.13 -19.20 15.93
N VAL A 167 -4.93 -19.23 14.85
CA VAL A 167 -5.88 -20.32 14.58
C VAL A 167 -5.82 -20.71 13.11
N VAL A 168 -5.79 -22.02 12.82
CA VAL A 168 -5.82 -22.56 11.46
C VAL A 168 -7.23 -23.00 11.12
N ALA A 169 -7.68 -22.70 9.91
CA ALA A 169 -8.98 -23.15 9.44
C ALA A 169 -9.01 -24.67 9.23
N VAL A 170 -10.05 -25.32 9.77
CA VAL A 170 -10.33 -26.74 9.58
C VAL A 170 -11.78 -26.87 9.13
N GLY A 171 -12.02 -27.56 8.01
CA GLY A 171 -13.37 -27.74 7.48
C GLY A 171 -14.10 -26.42 7.14
N GLY A 172 -13.37 -25.37 6.76
CA GLY A 172 -13.96 -24.06 6.45
C GLY A 172 -14.25 -23.18 7.68
N VAL A 173 -13.74 -23.54 8.86
CA VAL A 173 -13.98 -22.81 10.11
C VAL A 173 -12.68 -22.56 10.87
N PHE A 174 -12.52 -21.33 11.36
CA PHE A 174 -11.53 -20.97 12.38
C PHE A 174 -12.20 -21.05 13.76
N THR A 175 -11.92 -22.12 14.50
CA THR A 175 -12.58 -22.39 15.79
C THR A 175 -11.83 -21.72 16.94
N ALA A 176 -12.59 -21.08 17.85
CA ALA A 176 -12.09 -20.53 19.11
C ALA A 176 -10.90 -19.56 18.96
N ILE A 177 -11.03 -18.60 18.03
CA ILE A 177 -10.09 -17.50 17.85
C ILE A 177 -10.01 -16.69 19.15
N PRO A 178 -8.85 -16.64 19.82
CA PRO A 178 -8.69 -15.81 21.02
C PRO A 178 -8.80 -14.33 20.64
N LEU A 179 -9.58 -13.58 21.42
CA LEU A 179 -9.79 -12.14 21.22
C LEU A 179 -8.92 -11.32 22.20
N ASP A 180 -8.59 -10.10 21.81
CA ASP A 180 -7.87 -9.11 22.62
C ASP A 180 -8.67 -8.67 23.86
N ARG A 181 -10.00 -8.78 23.80
CA ARG A 181 -10.92 -8.42 24.87
C ARG A 181 -12.20 -9.29 24.83
N PRO A 182 -12.94 -9.39 25.95
CA PRO A 182 -14.23 -10.06 25.97
C PRO A 182 -15.26 -9.43 25.03
N LEU A 183 -16.17 -10.23 24.48
CA LEU A 183 -17.31 -9.72 23.71
C LEU A 183 -18.17 -8.80 24.58
N ALA A 184 -18.47 -7.59 24.11
CA ALA A 184 -19.29 -6.63 24.85
C ALA A 184 -20.78 -7.02 24.91
N ALA A 185 -21.24 -7.86 23.98
CA ALA A 185 -22.61 -8.34 23.86
C ALA A 185 -22.61 -9.71 23.18
N ALA A 186 -23.72 -10.45 23.29
CA ALA A 186 -23.88 -11.73 22.62
C ALA A 186 -23.98 -11.54 21.09
N VAL A 187 -23.46 -12.51 20.34
CA VAL A 187 -23.46 -12.54 18.88
C VAL A 187 -24.05 -13.86 18.41
N ALA A 188 -24.99 -13.82 17.47
CA ALA A 188 -25.64 -15.00 16.95
C ALA A 188 -24.76 -15.74 15.93
N ALA A 189 -25.03 -17.04 15.75
CA ALA A 189 -24.47 -17.77 14.61
C ALA A 189 -24.98 -17.18 13.29
N GLY A 190 -24.13 -17.14 12.27
CA GLY A 190 -24.44 -16.58 10.96
C GLY A 190 -24.35 -15.05 10.88
N THR A 191 -24.07 -14.35 11.99
CA THR A 191 -23.79 -12.91 11.94
C THR A 191 -22.60 -12.64 11.04
N GLU A 192 -22.77 -11.80 10.02
CA GLU A 192 -21.70 -11.42 9.10
C GLU A 192 -20.57 -10.70 9.84
N VAL A 193 -19.33 -10.97 9.42
CA VAL A 193 -18.13 -10.38 10.00
C VAL A 193 -17.32 -9.73 8.88
N MET A 194 -16.94 -8.47 9.03
CA MET A 194 -15.92 -7.90 8.14
C MET A 194 -14.55 -8.20 8.73
N ALA A 195 -13.74 -8.98 8.03
CA ALA A 195 -12.40 -9.32 8.46
C ALA A 195 -11.37 -8.42 7.79
N SER A 196 -10.41 -7.94 8.58
CA SER A 196 -9.22 -7.22 8.13
C SER A 196 -7.99 -7.99 8.56
N TRP A 197 -7.08 -8.23 7.63
CA TRP A 197 -5.93 -9.10 7.87
C TRP A 197 -4.68 -8.25 8.09
N VAL A 198 -3.93 -8.51 9.16
CA VAL A 198 -2.72 -7.73 9.49
C VAL A 198 -1.66 -7.80 8.40
N ARG A 199 -1.71 -8.87 7.60
CA ARG A 199 -0.80 -9.13 6.48
C ARG A 199 -1.26 -8.51 5.16
N ASP A 200 -2.44 -7.92 5.13
CA ASP A 200 -2.95 -7.19 3.98
C ASP A 200 -2.45 -5.76 4.03
N GLN A 201 -1.74 -5.39 2.97
CA GLN A 201 -1.24 -4.07 2.80
C GLN A 201 -1.91 -3.39 1.61
N PRO A 202 -2.61 -2.27 1.80
CA PRO A 202 -3.07 -1.46 0.68
C PRO A 202 -1.84 -0.86 -0.01
N VAL A 203 -1.81 -0.97 -1.34
CA VAL A 203 -0.76 -0.44 -2.21
C VAL A 203 -1.39 0.17 -3.46
N ARG A 204 -0.61 0.98 -4.17
CA ARG A 204 -0.88 1.32 -5.56
C ARG A 204 0.00 0.45 -6.45
N ALA A 205 -0.61 -0.21 -7.42
CA ALA A 205 0.07 -1.09 -8.36
C ALA A 205 -0.19 -0.65 -9.80
N LEU A 206 0.87 -0.51 -10.60
CA LEU A 206 0.76 -0.19 -12.03
C LEU A 206 1.08 -1.46 -12.84
N PRO A 207 0.16 -1.94 -13.70
CA PRO A 207 0.46 -3.06 -14.60
C PRO A 207 1.48 -2.62 -15.65
N ILE A 208 2.46 -3.48 -15.93
CA ILE A 208 3.46 -3.24 -16.97
C ILE A 208 3.09 -4.05 -18.21
N THR A 209 2.66 -3.37 -19.27
CA THR A 209 2.24 -4.02 -20.52
C THR A 209 3.35 -4.14 -21.56
N ASP A 210 4.34 -3.22 -21.58
CA ASP A 210 5.43 -3.22 -22.57
C ASP A 210 6.82 -3.17 -21.91
N ALA A 211 7.58 -4.25 -22.10
CA ALA A 211 8.88 -4.49 -21.46
C ALA A 211 10.06 -3.68 -22.05
N ALA A 212 9.82 -2.63 -22.83
CA ALA A 212 10.89 -1.89 -23.52
C ALA A 212 11.80 -1.07 -22.57
N GLY A 213 11.37 -0.83 -21.32
CA GLY A 213 12.10 0.00 -20.35
C GLY A 213 12.70 -0.73 -19.14
N LEU A 214 12.51 -2.05 -19.01
CA LEU A 214 12.94 -2.82 -17.83
C LEU A 214 14.04 -3.80 -18.19
N ALA A 215 15.27 -3.52 -17.77
CA ALA A 215 16.40 -4.41 -17.97
C ALA A 215 16.27 -5.64 -17.06
N GLY A 216 15.93 -6.79 -17.65
CA GLY A 216 15.84 -8.07 -16.97
C GLY A 216 15.25 -9.15 -17.88
N SER A 217 15.65 -10.41 -17.69
CA SER A 217 15.16 -11.57 -18.44
C SER A 217 13.63 -11.71 -18.29
N VAL A 218 12.87 -11.21 -19.26
CA VAL A 218 11.40 -11.31 -19.30
C VAL A 218 11.01 -12.75 -19.57
N VAL A 219 10.17 -13.34 -18.70
CA VAL A 219 9.45 -14.57 -19.04
C VAL A 219 8.24 -14.16 -19.88
N LYS A 220 8.23 -14.56 -21.15
CA LYS A 220 7.12 -14.28 -22.07
C LYS A 220 5.79 -14.76 -21.48
N GLY A 221 4.80 -13.89 -21.37
CA GLY A 221 3.45 -14.21 -20.88
C GLY A 221 3.21 -13.99 -19.38
N ALA A 222 4.21 -13.56 -18.60
CA ALA A 222 4.03 -13.24 -17.18
C ALA A 222 3.47 -11.83 -16.97
N THR A 223 2.47 -11.69 -16.09
CA THR A 223 1.94 -10.39 -15.66
C THR A 223 2.92 -9.72 -14.70
N ARG A 224 3.24 -8.45 -14.93
CA ARG A 224 4.14 -7.66 -14.06
C ARG A 224 3.44 -6.44 -13.51
N TRP A 225 3.81 -6.07 -12.30
CA TRP A 225 3.27 -4.92 -11.58
C TRP A 225 4.40 -4.13 -10.93
N LEU A 226 4.32 -2.81 -10.99
CA LEU A 226 5.16 -1.91 -10.21
C LEU A 226 4.43 -1.43 -8.97
N VAL A 227 5.08 -1.53 -7.82
CA VAL A 227 4.59 -0.99 -6.55
C VAL A 227 5.65 -0.05 -5.97
N LEU A 228 5.27 1.16 -5.55
CA LEU A 228 6.24 2.16 -5.07
C LEU A 228 6.88 1.74 -3.75
N GLY A 229 8.20 1.94 -3.62
CA GLY A 229 9.01 1.36 -2.55
C GLY A 229 8.63 1.80 -1.14
N GLY A 230 8.31 3.08 -0.95
CA GLY A 230 7.93 3.64 0.36
C GLY A 230 6.54 3.22 0.85
N SER A 231 5.77 2.50 0.03
CA SER A 231 4.38 2.14 0.34
C SER A 231 4.27 0.88 1.17
N LEU A 232 5.37 0.14 1.39
CA LEU A 232 5.38 -1.20 1.95
C LEU A 232 5.86 -1.26 3.40
N ARG A 233 5.13 -1.97 4.26
CA ARG A 233 5.46 -2.27 5.66
C ARG A 233 6.43 -3.45 5.74
N HIS A 234 6.30 -4.39 4.81
CA HIS A 234 7.15 -5.56 4.69
C HIS A 234 7.66 -5.71 3.27
N ARG A 235 8.83 -6.33 3.12
CA ARG A 235 9.41 -6.62 1.82
C ARG A 235 8.58 -7.70 1.10
N PRO A 236 8.15 -7.47 -0.16
CA PRO A 236 7.54 -8.50 -0.98
C PRO A 236 8.49 -9.68 -1.20
N LYS A 237 7.94 -10.89 -1.23
CA LYS A 237 8.66 -12.12 -1.53
C LYS A 237 7.83 -13.09 -2.36
N ALA A 238 8.48 -14.11 -2.91
CA ALA A 238 7.81 -15.11 -3.72
C ALA A 238 6.81 -15.87 -2.85
N GLY A 239 5.64 -16.17 -3.40
CA GLY A 239 4.48 -16.72 -2.69
C GLY A 239 3.54 -15.66 -2.12
N ASP A 240 3.98 -14.39 -1.96
CA ASP A 240 3.06 -13.30 -1.64
C ASP A 240 2.01 -13.14 -2.74
N ARG A 241 0.89 -12.50 -2.43
CA ARG A 241 -0.25 -12.37 -3.34
C ARG A 241 -0.61 -10.91 -3.57
N LEU A 242 -0.74 -10.52 -4.83
CA LEU A 242 -1.24 -9.20 -5.21
C LEU A 242 -2.69 -9.36 -5.68
N THR A 243 -3.61 -8.63 -5.06
CA THR A 243 -5.02 -8.59 -5.44
C THR A 243 -5.37 -7.20 -5.96
N THR A 244 -5.95 -7.15 -7.14
CA THR A 244 -6.42 -5.96 -7.86
C THR A 244 -7.91 -6.12 -8.16
N GLU A 245 -8.54 -5.12 -8.77
CA GLU A 245 -9.92 -5.25 -9.26
C GLU A 245 -10.05 -6.37 -10.31
N ASP A 246 -9.00 -6.55 -11.12
CA ASP A 246 -8.95 -7.56 -12.20
C ASP A 246 -8.74 -8.99 -11.69
N GLY A 247 -8.42 -9.16 -10.41
CA GLY A 247 -8.23 -10.46 -9.79
C GLY A 247 -6.99 -10.55 -8.91
N SER A 248 -6.66 -11.78 -8.52
CA SER A 248 -5.59 -12.08 -7.56
C SER A 248 -4.53 -13.00 -8.16
N VAL A 249 -3.27 -12.60 -8.03
CA VAL A 249 -2.12 -13.31 -8.58
C VAL A 249 -1.08 -13.62 -7.51
N GLU A 250 -0.43 -14.79 -7.62
CA GLU A 250 0.68 -15.16 -6.76
C GLU A 250 2.00 -14.68 -7.36
N LEU A 251 2.85 -14.09 -6.53
CA LEU A 251 4.13 -13.54 -6.94
C LEU A 251 5.16 -14.66 -7.07
N SER A 252 5.78 -14.76 -8.23
CA SER A 252 6.81 -15.75 -8.53
C SER A 252 8.22 -15.16 -8.49
N ARG A 253 8.36 -13.88 -8.84
CA ARG A 253 9.65 -13.18 -8.84
C ARG A 253 9.50 -11.72 -8.44
N ILE A 254 10.50 -11.22 -7.71
CA ILE A 254 10.53 -9.86 -7.17
C ILE A 254 11.88 -9.25 -7.52
N ALA A 255 11.86 -8.06 -8.11
CA ALA A 255 13.04 -7.23 -8.30
C ALA A 255 12.84 -5.87 -7.61
N THR A 256 13.95 -5.21 -7.26
CA THR A 256 13.95 -3.89 -6.63
C THR A 256 14.65 -2.89 -7.52
N HIS A 257 14.04 -1.72 -7.68
CA HIS A 257 14.66 -0.56 -8.29
C HIS A 257 15.03 0.45 -7.21
N ARG A 258 16.20 1.07 -7.34
CA ARG A 258 16.77 1.93 -6.29
C ARG A 258 17.28 3.26 -6.85
N SER A 259 17.22 4.29 -6.01
CA SER A 259 17.95 5.55 -6.16
C SER A 259 18.91 5.66 -4.99
N GLY A 260 20.19 5.36 -5.22
CA GLY A 260 21.15 5.13 -4.13
C GLY A 260 20.74 3.96 -3.25
N THR A 261 20.59 4.21 -1.95
CA THR A 261 20.17 3.19 -0.97
C THR A 261 18.64 3.03 -0.89
N THR A 262 17.87 4.01 -1.38
CA THR A 262 16.41 4.02 -1.27
C THR A 262 15.77 3.15 -2.34
N VAL A 263 14.85 2.25 -1.93
CA VAL A 263 14.00 1.50 -2.87
C VAL A 263 12.93 2.45 -3.39
N VAL A 264 12.91 2.67 -4.70
CA VAL A 264 11.91 3.53 -5.36
C VAL A 264 10.72 2.74 -5.85
N ALA A 265 10.93 1.51 -6.30
CA ALA A 265 9.87 0.62 -6.74
C ALA A 265 10.25 -0.85 -6.56
N TRP A 266 9.23 -1.67 -6.39
CA TRP A 266 9.24 -3.11 -6.46
C TRP A 266 8.62 -3.53 -7.78
N ASP A 267 9.32 -4.40 -8.51
CA ASP A 267 8.84 -5.03 -9.71
C ASP A 267 8.42 -6.46 -9.37
N LEU A 268 7.11 -6.68 -9.44
CA LEU A 268 6.44 -7.88 -8.99
C LEU A 268 5.99 -8.66 -10.23
N GLN A 269 6.56 -9.84 -10.43
CA GLN A 269 6.17 -10.74 -11.50
C GLN A 269 5.31 -11.86 -10.93
N ALA A 270 4.18 -12.11 -11.58
CA ALA A 270 3.28 -13.22 -11.29
C ALA A 270 3.43 -14.36 -12.31
N THR A 271 3.08 -15.57 -11.88
CA THR A 271 2.90 -16.76 -12.74
C THR A 271 1.45 -16.94 -13.15
#